data_AF-A0ABD1BLF6-F1
#
_entry.id   AF-A0ABD1BLF6-F1
#
_cell.length_a   1.000
_cell.length_b   1.000
_cell.length_c   1.000
_cell.angle_alpha   90.00
_cell.angle_beta   90.00
_cell.angle_gamma   90.00
#
_symmetry.space_group_name_H-M   'P 1'
#
loop_
_entity.id
_entity.type
_entity.pdbx_description
1 polymer ?
#
loop_
_entity_poly.entity_id
_entity_poly.type
_entity_poly.pdbx_seq_one_letter_code
_entity_poly.pdbx_strand_id
1 'polypeptide(L)'
;MEVSREPREIKTITLIAFKEFDTQHLAKPHDDMLVITLDIATFEVSKVLIDNGSLVDPIFLSTLQRADIVGPPTLLICFTSEISMSLGTIRLLVLVAGVSKIVEFTVFDRPAAYNVILGTSWIYQMKAVPSMYHQCVKFPTPNGVGNVKGDQKMSRSCYLISHRLKIQ
;
A
#
# COMPACT_ATOMS: atom_id res chain seq x y z
N MET A 1 7.76 48.61 -15.90
CA MET A 1 7.42 47.18 -16.11
C MET A 1 6.85 46.67 -14.80
N GLU A 2 5.53 46.60 -14.70
CA GLU A 2 4.87 45.91 -13.59
C GLU A 2 5.06 44.41 -13.79
N VAL A 3 5.77 43.77 -12.86
CA VAL A 3 5.82 42.31 -12.79
C VAL A 3 4.50 41.86 -12.18
N SER A 4 3.57 41.42 -13.04
CA SER A 4 2.36 40.73 -12.62
C SER A 4 2.75 39.51 -11.78
N ARG A 5 2.52 39.57 -10.47
CA ARG A 5 2.56 38.37 -9.64
C ARG A 5 1.36 37.52 -10.00
N GLU A 6 1.60 36.37 -10.61
CA GLU A 6 0.55 35.37 -10.78
C GLU A 6 -0.07 35.03 -9.41
N PRO A 7 -1.39 34.83 -9.33
CA PRO A 7 -2.03 34.42 -8.08
C PRO A 7 -1.37 33.13 -7.60
N ARG A 8 -0.87 33.12 -6.36
CA ARG A 8 -0.50 31.87 -5.70
C ARG A 8 -1.75 31.00 -5.63
N GLU A 9 -1.75 29.92 -6.38
CA GLU A 9 -2.80 28.89 -6.32
C GLU A 9 -2.99 28.50 -4.85
N ILE A 10 -4.17 28.80 -4.29
CA ILE A 10 -4.49 28.43 -2.91
C ILE A 10 -4.62 26.92 -2.93
N LYS A 11 -3.58 26.20 -2.49
CA LYS A 11 -3.65 24.75 -2.26
C LYS A 11 -4.84 24.49 -1.35
N THR A 12 -5.91 23.93 -1.90
CA THR A 12 -7.09 23.55 -1.16
C THR A 12 -6.67 22.60 -0.05
N ILE A 13 -6.82 23.00 1.21
CA ILE A 13 -6.51 22.16 2.36
C ILE A 13 -7.56 21.04 2.36
N THR A 14 -7.15 19.81 2.03
CA THR A 14 -8.03 18.65 2.15
C THR A 14 -7.95 18.13 3.59
N LEU A 15 -9.02 18.29 4.36
CA LEU A 15 -9.10 17.80 5.73
C LEU A 15 -9.36 16.29 5.73
N ILE A 16 -8.43 15.52 6.30
CA ILE A 16 -8.62 14.10 6.57
C ILE A 16 -8.85 13.92 8.08
N ALA A 17 -9.99 13.34 8.43
CA ALA A 17 -10.34 13.02 9.81
C ALA A 17 -10.98 11.64 9.87
N PHE A 18 -10.79 10.95 10.99
CA PHE A 18 -11.47 9.71 11.33
C PHE A 18 -12.44 9.96 12.48
N LYS A 19 -13.59 9.28 12.45
CA LYS A 19 -14.64 9.38 13.47
C LYS A 19 -14.91 8.00 14.05
N GLU A 20 -15.44 7.94 15.27
CA GLU A 20 -15.83 6.66 15.89
C GLU A 20 -16.86 5.89 15.04
N PHE A 21 -17.75 6.60 14.34
CA PHE A 21 -18.67 5.98 13.39
C PHE A 21 -17.97 5.18 12.28
N ASP A 22 -16.74 5.55 11.90
CA ASP A 22 -15.96 4.82 10.90
C ASP A 22 -15.62 3.40 11.38
N THR A 23 -15.68 3.09 12.68
CA THR A 23 -15.37 1.77 13.24
C THR A 23 -16.58 0.85 13.37
N GLN A 24 -17.79 1.30 13.04
CA GLN A 24 -19.05 0.57 13.28
C GLN A 24 -19.12 -0.81 12.59
N HIS A 25 -18.36 -0.98 11.52
CA HIS A 25 -18.32 -2.18 10.70
C HIS A 25 -17.30 -3.21 11.18
N LEU A 26 -16.50 -2.86 12.19
CA LEU A 26 -15.40 -3.69 12.68
C LEU A 26 -15.88 -4.62 13.80
N ALA A 27 -15.36 -5.85 13.78
CA ALA A 27 -15.39 -6.71 14.96
C ALA A 27 -14.47 -6.11 16.03
N LYS A 28 -15.00 -5.90 17.24
CA LYS A 28 -14.29 -5.32 18.39
C LYS A 28 -14.30 -6.28 19.59
N PRO A 29 -13.27 -6.26 20.46
CA PRO A 29 -11.99 -5.55 20.29
C PRO A 29 -11.16 -6.18 19.18
N HIS A 30 -10.17 -5.45 18.66
CA HIS A 30 -9.23 -5.97 17.66
C HIS A 30 -7.87 -5.30 17.75
N ASP A 31 -6.85 -6.02 17.30
CA ASP A 31 -5.48 -5.58 17.06
C ASP A 31 -5.03 -5.96 15.62
N ASP A 32 -6.02 -6.08 14.72
CA ASP A 32 -5.81 -6.58 13.35
C ASP A 32 -4.86 -5.66 12.57
N MET A 33 -3.97 -6.24 11.76
CA MET A 33 -3.14 -5.49 10.83
C MET A 33 -4.00 -4.85 9.72
N LEU A 34 -3.64 -3.65 9.25
CA LEU A 34 -4.34 -2.99 8.15
C LEU A 34 -3.98 -3.65 6.81
N VAL A 35 -4.80 -4.63 6.43
CA VAL A 35 -4.68 -5.37 5.18
C VAL A 35 -5.82 -4.96 4.25
N ILE A 36 -5.49 -4.56 3.03
CA ILE A 36 -6.45 -4.09 2.03
C ILE A 36 -6.34 -4.90 0.72
N THR A 37 -7.27 -4.60 -0.18
CA THR A 37 -7.25 -5.03 -1.59
C THR A 37 -7.16 -3.79 -2.47
N LEU A 38 -6.34 -3.84 -3.52
CA LEU A 38 -6.12 -2.75 -4.47
C LEU A 38 -5.99 -3.26 -5.89
N ASP A 39 -6.27 -2.40 -6.87
CA ASP A 39 -5.97 -2.69 -8.26
C ASP A 39 -4.51 -2.31 -8.58
N ILE A 40 -3.71 -3.29 -8.97
CA ILE A 40 -2.31 -3.12 -9.36
C ILE A 40 -2.13 -3.71 -10.76
N ALA A 41 -1.68 -2.88 -11.70
CA ALA A 41 -1.52 -3.22 -13.10
C ALA A 41 -2.79 -3.86 -13.72
N THR A 42 -3.98 -3.33 -13.37
CA THR A 42 -5.31 -3.83 -13.77
C THR A 42 -5.76 -5.14 -13.13
N PHE A 43 -5.00 -5.70 -12.18
CA PHE A 43 -5.37 -6.88 -11.43
C PHE A 43 -5.78 -6.51 -10.00
N GLU A 44 -6.86 -7.11 -9.51
CA GLU A 44 -7.24 -7.01 -8.10
C GLU A 44 -6.23 -7.82 -7.26
N VAL A 45 -5.41 -7.13 -6.48
CA VAL A 45 -4.43 -7.71 -5.57
C VAL A 45 -4.93 -7.60 -4.14
N SER A 46 -5.26 -8.74 -3.55
CA SER A 46 -5.59 -8.88 -2.13
C SER A 46 -4.32 -8.98 -1.26
N LYS A 47 -4.48 -9.07 0.07
CA LYS A 47 -3.38 -9.27 1.04
C LYS A 47 -2.29 -8.19 0.92
N VAL A 48 -2.71 -6.95 0.71
CA VAL A 48 -1.82 -5.79 0.67
C VAL A 48 -1.71 -5.23 2.07
N LEU A 49 -0.54 -5.35 2.70
CA LEU A 49 -0.29 -4.78 4.02
C LEU A 49 0.06 -3.30 3.90
N ILE A 50 -0.53 -2.46 4.75
CA ILE A 50 -0.07 -1.08 4.94
C ILE A 50 0.91 -1.04 6.11
N ASP A 51 2.15 -0.62 5.85
CA ASP A 51 3.24 -0.63 6.84
C ASP A 51 4.06 0.67 6.80
N ASN A 52 3.74 1.60 7.71
CA ASN A 52 4.49 2.85 7.85
C ASN A 52 5.97 2.63 8.23
N GLY A 53 6.36 1.45 8.71
CA GLY A 53 7.76 1.12 9.04
C GLY A 53 8.61 0.72 7.84
N SER A 54 7.99 0.37 6.71
CA SER A 54 8.71 -0.04 5.49
C SER A 54 9.17 1.18 4.70
N LEU A 55 10.46 1.24 4.34
CA LEU A 55 11.01 2.33 3.50
C LEU A 55 10.80 2.09 2.00
N VAL A 56 10.64 0.83 1.61
CA VAL A 56 10.35 0.40 0.24
C VAL A 56 8.92 -0.13 0.17
N ASP A 57 8.43 -0.35 -1.05
CA ASP A 57 7.13 -0.99 -1.31
C ASP A 57 7.37 -2.43 -1.86
N PRO A 58 7.49 -3.47 -1.02
CA PRO A 58 7.69 -4.84 -1.48
C PRO A 58 6.53 -5.39 -2.32
N ILE A 59 6.86 -6.09 -3.40
CA ILE A 59 5.96 -7.02 -4.11
C ILE A 59 6.62 -8.39 -4.21
N PHE A 60 5.85 -9.45 -3.96
CA PHE A 60 6.38 -10.81 -4.04
C PHE A 60 6.26 -11.37 -5.46
N LEU A 61 7.29 -12.07 -5.92
CA LEU A 61 7.35 -12.61 -7.29
C LEU A 61 6.12 -13.48 -7.63
N SER A 62 5.65 -14.28 -6.66
CA SER A 62 4.45 -15.12 -6.81
C SER A 62 3.16 -14.32 -7.06
N THR A 63 3.12 -13.04 -6.69
CA THR A 63 2.02 -12.12 -7.03
C THR A 63 2.10 -11.73 -8.50
N LEU A 64 3.28 -11.35 -8.99
CA LEU A 64 3.50 -10.97 -10.38
C LEU A 64 3.20 -12.14 -11.34
N GLN A 65 3.66 -13.35 -10.98
CA GLN A 65 3.41 -14.56 -11.75
C GLN A 65 1.92 -14.92 -11.85
N ARG A 66 1.16 -14.78 -10.76
CA ARG A 66 -0.29 -15.06 -10.78
C ARG A 66 -1.09 -14.03 -11.57
N ALA A 67 -0.61 -12.80 -11.61
CA ALA A 67 -1.21 -11.73 -12.38
C ALA A 67 -0.78 -11.73 -13.85
N ASP A 68 0.04 -12.70 -14.29
CA ASP A 68 0.63 -12.73 -15.64
C ASP A 68 1.24 -11.38 -16.07
N ILE A 69 1.83 -10.67 -15.10
CA ILE A 69 2.50 -9.39 -15.37
C ILE A 69 3.86 -9.72 -15.97
N VAL A 70 3.89 -9.75 -17.31
CA VAL A 70 5.09 -10.09 -18.09
C VAL A 70 5.95 -8.84 -18.31
N GLY A 71 7.14 -8.84 -17.71
CA GLY A 71 8.21 -7.88 -17.94
C GLY A 71 9.33 -8.10 -16.92
N PRO A 72 10.61 -8.20 -17.32
CA PRO A 72 11.68 -8.42 -16.35
C PRO A 72 11.73 -7.21 -15.40
N PRO A 73 11.80 -7.42 -14.07
CA PRO A 73 12.16 -6.35 -13.16
C PRO A 73 13.46 -5.71 -13.65
N THR A 74 13.57 -4.39 -13.57
CA THR A 74 14.86 -3.74 -13.77
C THR A 74 15.75 -4.24 -12.63
N LEU A 75 16.79 -4.99 -12.97
CA LEU A 75 17.65 -5.64 -11.99
C LEU A 75 18.32 -4.56 -11.12
N LEU A 76 17.95 -4.49 -9.85
CA LEU A 76 18.67 -3.74 -8.83
C LEU A 76 19.20 -4.76 -7.81
N ILE A 77 20.51 -4.97 -7.83
CA ILE A 77 21.19 -5.75 -6.81
C ILE A 77 21.36 -4.84 -5.59
N CYS A 78 20.41 -4.88 -4.67
CA CYS A 78 20.49 -4.14 -3.41
C CYS A 78 20.91 -5.11 -2.29
N PHE A 79 22.09 -4.90 -1.71
CA PHE A 79 22.57 -5.68 -0.57
C PHE A 79 22.12 -4.99 0.73
N THR A 80 21.15 -5.58 1.42
CA THR A 80 20.82 -5.22 2.81
C THR A 80 21.42 -6.24 3.77
N SER A 81 21.72 -5.82 5.00
CA SER A 81 22.34 -6.64 6.05
C SER A 81 21.47 -7.79 6.58
N GLU A 82 20.20 -7.86 6.18
CA GLU A 82 19.39 -9.09 6.22
C GLU A 82 19.49 -9.79 4.85
N ILE A 83 19.84 -11.08 4.87
CA ILE A 83 20.08 -11.95 3.71
C ILE A 83 18.76 -12.22 2.96
N SER A 84 18.24 -11.20 2.28
CA SER A 84 17.08 -11.28 1.40
C SER A 84 17.39 -10.44 0.18
N MET A 85 18.11 -11.03 -0.78
CA MET A 85 18.41 -10.36 -2.05
C MET A 85 17.09 -10.04 -2.77
N SER A 86 16.82 -8.75 -3.01
CA SER A 86 15.74 -8.36 -3.92
C SER A 86 16.12 -8.72 -5.35
N LEU A 87 15.16 -9.13 -6.17
CA LEU A 87 15.37 -9.39 -7.61
C LEU A 87 15.51 -8.10 -8.44
N GLY A 88 15.11 -6.96 -7.89
CA GLY A 88 15.16 -5.67 -8.53
C GLY A 88 13.91 -4.84 -8.25
N THR A 89 13.61 -3.87 -9.11
CA THR A 89 12.39 -3.05 -9.01
C THR A 89 11.52 -3.16 -10.24
N ILE A 90 10.22 -2.93 -10.04
CA ILE A 90 9.21 -2.88 -11.09
C ILE A 90 8.27 -1.70 -10.86
N ARG A 91 7.90 -0.97 -11.91
CA ARG A 91 6.99 0.16 -11.83
C ARG A 91 5.61 -0.25 -12.32
N LEU A 92 4.62 -0.21 -11.43
CA LEU A 92 3.24 -0.64 -11.74
C LEU A 92 2.26 0.48 -11.45
N LEU A 93 1.19 0.55 -12.24
CA LEU A 93 0.06 1.44 -12.00
C LEU A 93 -0.77 0.90 -10.83
N VAL A 94 -0.93 1.69 -9.78
CA VAL A 94 -1.86 1.40 -8.67
C VAL A 94 -3.07 2.31 -8.80
N LEU A 95 -4.26 1.73 -8.83
CA LEU A 95 -5.53 2.45 -8.87
C LEU A 95 -6.27 2.24 -7.55
N VAL A 96 -6.68 3.35 -6.95
CA VAL A 96 -7.38 3.33 -5.67
C VAL A 96 -8.36 4.50 -5.54
N ALA A 97 -9.64 4.20 -5.35
CA ALA A 97 -10.73 5.18 -5.27
C ALA A 97 -10.66 6.29 -6.36
N GLY A 98 -10.37 5.90 -7.61
CA GLY A 98 -10.27 6.82 -8.74
C GLY A 98 -8.96 7.62 -8.84
N VAL A 99 -8.00 7.39 -7.94
CA VAL A 99 -6.64 7.95 -8.02
C VAL A 99 -5.69 6.90 -8.56
N SER A 100 -4.97 7.25 -9.62
CA SER A 100 -3.96 6.39 -10.25
C SER A 100 -2.54 6.94 -10.01
N LYS A 101 -1.63 6.11 -9.50
CA LYS A 101 -0.22 6.44 -9.33
C LYS A 101 0.67 5.33 -9.87
N ILE A 102 1.78 5.69 -10.50
CA ILE A 102 2.84 4.73 -10.82
C ILE A 102 3.72 4.59 -9.59
N VAL A 103 3.78 3.37 -9.06
CA VAL A 103 4.49 3.02 -7.84
C VAL A 103 5.66 2.11 -8.21
N GLU A 104 6.83 2.40 -7.67
CA GLU A 104 8.00 1.54 -7.80
C GLU A 104 8.00 0.52 -6.66
N PHE A 105 7.93 -0.76 -7.01
CA PHE A 105 7.95 -1.86 -6.07
C PHE A 105 9.30 -2.57 -6.08
N THR A 106 9.77 -2.98 -4.91
CA THR A 106 10.94 -3.86 -4.77
C THR A 106 10.48 -5.31 -4.82
N VAL A 107 11.04 -6.09 -5.74
CA VAL A 107 10.63 -7.48 -5.97
C VAL A 107 11.41 -8.43 -5.08
N PHE A 108 10.70 -9.28 -4.33
CA PHE A 108 11.29 -10.35 -3.53
C PHE A 108 10.78 -11.72 -3.97
N ASP A 109 11.69 -12.69 -4.05
CA ASP A 109 11.37 -14.09 -4.33
C ASP A 109 11.54 -14.93 -3.07
N ARG A 110 10.50 -14.92 -2.23
CA ARG A 110 10.41 -15.74 -1.03
C ARG A 110 8.96 -15.99 -0.65
N PRO A 111 8.66 -17.06 0.11
CA PRO A 111 7.36 -17.24 0.71
C PRO A 111 6.97 -16.06 1.59
N ALA A 112 5.73 -15.59 1.46
CA ALA A 112 5.22 -14.47 2.24
C ALA A 112 3.73 -14.62 2.52
N ALA A 113 3.31 -14.06 3.66
CA ALA A 113 1.89 -14.01 4.04
C ALA A 113 1.10 -12.95 3.27
N TYR A 114 1.81 -11.94 2.74
CA TYR A 114 1.25 -10.81 2.01
C TYR A 114 1.66 -10.90 0.54
N ASN A 115 0.85 -10.33 -0.33
CA ASN A 115 1.17 -10.26 -1.76
C ASN A 115 2.00 -9.00 -2.07
N VAL A 116 1.74 -7.92 -1.32
CA VAL A 116 2.37 -6.61 -1.41
C VAL A 116 2.44 -6.00 -0.01
N ILE A 117 3.47 -5.21 0.24
CA ILE A 117 3.56 -4.31 1.39
C ILE A 117 3.70 -2.89 0.84
N LEU A 118 2.80 -2.00 1.25
CA LEU A 118 2.87 -0.58 0.91
C LEU A 118 3.43 0.19 2.09
N GLY A 119 4.62 0.72 1.86
CA GLY A 119 5.44 1.41 2.84
C GLY A 119 5.27 2.92 2.83
N THR A 120 6.22 3.57 3.49
CA THR A 120 6.36 5.03 3.58
C THR A 120 6.36 5.69 2.20
N SER A 121 7.00 5.06 1.20
CA SER A 121 7.06 5.57 -0.18
C SER A 121 5.66 5.75 -0.77
N TRP A 122 4.86 4.69 -0.84
CA TRP A 122 3.49 4.77 -1.35
C TRP A 122 2.61 5.72 -0.51
N ILE A 123 2.71 5.63 0.82
CA ILE A 123 1.92 6.46 1.74
C ILE A 123 2.19 7.95 1.48
N TYR A 124 3.47 8.32 1.33
CA TYR A 124 3.86 9.69 1.01
C TYR A 124 3.34 10.15 -0.36
N GLN A 125 3.52 9.34 -1.40
CA GLN A 125 3.06 9.65 -2.76
C GLN A 125 1.54 9.87 -2.82
N MET A 126 0.80 9.09 -2.06
CA MET A 126 -0.65 9.19 -1.96
C MET A 126 -1.13 10.28 -0.99
N LYS A 127 -0.24 10.88 -0.19
CA LYS A 127 -0.59 11.71 0.97
C LYS A 127 -1.61 10.99 1.87
N ALA A 128 -1.43 9.68 1.98
CA ALA A 128 -2.35 8.80 2.67
C ALA A 128 -2.16 8.90 4.19
N VAL A 129 -3.25 8.75 4.90
CA VAL A 129 -3.30 8.65 6.36
C VAL A 129 -3.90 7.29 6.68
N PRO A 130 -3.06 6.29 7.00
CA PRO A 130 -3.54 5.00 7.48
C PRO A 130 -3.93 5.08 8.95
N SER A 131 -5.01 4.37 9.31
CA SER A 131 -5.45 4.21 10.69
C SER A 131 -5.75 2.75 10.99
N MET A 132 -4.90 2.13 11.81
CA MET A 132 -5.08 0.75 12.28
C MET A 132 -6.34 0.61 13.12
N TYR A 133 -6.62 1.58 14.01
CA TYR A 133 -7.81 1.56 14.86
C TYR A 133 -9.12 1.54 14.05
N HIS A 134 -9.19 2.36 13.00
CA HIS A 134 -10.36 2.44 12.12
C HIS A 134 -10.32 1.42 10.97
N GLN A 135 -9.26 0.61 10.87
CA GLN A 135 -8.98 -0.30 9.76
C GLN A 135 -9.23 0.38 8.40
N CYS A 136 -8.58 1.52 8.16
CA CYS A 136 -8.87 2.33 6.97
C CYS A 136 -7.70 3.22 6.57
N VAL A 137 -7.49 3.38 5.27
CA VAL A 137 -6.58 4.38 4.68
C VAL A 137 -7.42 5.48 4.06
N LYS A 138 -7.18 6.74 4.44
CA LYS A 138 -7.79 7.92 3.80
C LYS A 138 -6.74 8.72 3.04
N PHE A 139 -7.11 9.30 1.90
CA PHE A 139 -6.19 10.09 1.07
C PHE A 139 -6.96 11.13 0.25
N PRO A 140 -6.32 12.23 -0.18
CA PRO A 140 -6.95 13.21 -1.04
C PRO A 140 -7.22 12.65 -2.44
N THR A 141 -8.34 13.03 -3.02
CA THR A 141 -8.77 12.74 -4.39
C THR A 141 -9.26 14.03 -5.04
N PRO A 142 -9.40 14.09 -6.38
CA PRO A 142 -10.02 15.25 -7.04
C PRO A 142 -11.42 15.59 -6.51
N ASN A 143 -12.14 14.60 -5.98
CA ASN A 143 -13.53 14.73 -5.51
C ASN A 143 -13.65 14.81 -3.97
N GLY A 144 -12.56 15.10 -3.26
CA GLY A 144 -12.53 15.16 -1.79
C GLY A 144 -11.66 14.07 -1.17
N VAL A 145 -12.16 13.35 -0.17
CA VAL A 145 -11.38 12.32 0.54
C VAL A 145 -11.81 10.93 0.09
N GLY A 146 -10.89 10.21 -0.53
CA GLY A 146 -11.01 8.79 -0.84
C GLY A 146 -10.66 7.96 0.38
N ASN A 147 -11.22 6.75 0.45
CA ASN A 147 -10.88 5.80 1.50
C ASN A 147 -10.85 4.35 0.99
N VAL A 148 -10.03 3.53 1.63
CA VAL A 148 -10.02 2.07 1.47
C VAL A 148 -10.11 1.44 2.85
N LYS A 149 -11.06 0.52 3.02
CA LYS A 149 -11.26 -0.21 4.26
C LYS A 149 -10.36 -1.45 4.31
N GLY A 150 -9.89 -1.75 5.51
CA GLY A 150 -9.18 -2.98 5.83
C GLY A 150 -10.13 -4.17 5.89
N ASP A 151 -9.59 -5.34 5.59
CA ASP A 151 -10.25 -6.63 5.72
C ASP A 151 -9.69 -7.39 6.94
N GLN A 152 -10.46 -7.38 8.04
CA GLN A 152 -10.09 -8.07 9.27
C GLN A 152 -9.95 -9.59 9.09
N LYS A 153 -10.78 -10.21 8.24
CA LYS A 153 -10.70 -11.66 7.99
C LYS A 153 -9.40 -12.00 7.29
N MET A 154 -9.06 -11.20 6.29
CA MET A 154 -7.81 -11.36 5.55
C MET A 154 -6.60 -11.09 6.42
N SER A 155 -6.65 -10.05 7.25
CA SER A 155 -5.62 -9.73 8.23
C SER A 155 -5.29 -10.91 9.14
N ARG A 156 -6.32 -11.53 9.75
CA ARG A 156 -6.17 -12.71 10.61
C ARG A 156 -5.65 -13.92 9.85
N SER A 157 -6.08 -14.12 8.61
CA SER A 157 -5.56 -15.19 7.74
C SER A 157 -4.07 -14.99 7.46
N CYS A 158 -3.64 -13.78 7.10
CA CYS A 158 -2.24 -13.43 6.88
C CYS A 158 -1.40 -13.59 8.16
N TYR A 159 -1.95 -13.21 9.33
CA TYR A 159 -1.28 -13.42 10.61
C TYR A 159 -0.94 -14.90 10.85
N LEU A 160 -1.91 -15.80 10.63
CA LEU A 160 -1.69 -17.25 10.79
C LEU A 160 -0.65 -17.78 9.79
N ILE A 161 -0.66 -17.31 8.55
CA ILE A 161 0.35 -17.69 7.55
C ILE A 161 1.73 -17.20 7.96
N SER A 162 1.85 -15.94 8.39
CA SER A 162 3.10 -15.33 8.86
C SER A 162 3.69 -16.11 10.03
N HIS A 163 2.84 -16.52 10.98
CA HIS A 163 3.27 -17.32 12.12
C HIS A 163 3.83 -18.68 11.69
N ARG A 164 3.22 -19.34 10.69
CA ARG A 164 3.72 -20.61 10.15
C ARG A 164 5.05 -20.45 9.42
N LEU A 165 5.23 -19.36 8.67
CA LEU A 165 6.48 -19.09 7.94
C LEU A 165 7.66 -18.79 8.87
N LYS A 166 7.41 -18.30 10.10
CA LYS A 166 8.47 -18.06 11.11
C LYS A 166 8.93 -19.33 11.84
N ILE A 167 8.17 -20.42 11.73
CA ILE A 167 8.44 -21.69 12.42
C ILE A 167 9.25 -22.66 11.52
N GLN A 168 9.40 -22.34 10.23
CA GLN A 168 10.20 -23.06 9.25
C GLN A 168 11.59 -22.44 9.12
#